data_AF-A0A239WZI8-F1
#
_entry.id   AF-A0A239WZI8-F1
#
_cell.length_a   1.000
_cell.length_b   1.000
_cell.length_c   1.000
_cell.angle_alpha   90.00
_cell.angle_beta   90.00
_cell.angle_gamma   90.00
#
_symmetry.space_group_name_H-M   'P 1'
#
loop_
_entity.id
_entity.type
_entity.pdbx_description
1 polymer ?
#
loop_
_entity_poly.entity_id
_entity_poly.type
_entity_poly.pdbx_seq_one_letter_code
_entity_poly.pdbx_strand_id
1 'polypeptide(L)'
;MSPIRNMRATLLSEVADIGYHATKKIHYYGLKFSVLVSDNGFPIDYVVTPASIYDVDVALELLENSPFPIVYGDKGYVDRQTKAALADCGIQLISQLRKNMMGYSWLENYKGHL
;
A
#
# COMPACT_ATOMS: atom_id res chain seq x y z
N MET A 1 -3.37 28.76 -1.98
CA MET A 1 -3.64 27.57 -1.17
C MET A 1 -5.08 27.68 -0.70
N SER A 2 -6.01 26.97 -1.33
CA SER A 2 -7.44 27.05 -0.96
C SER A 2 -7.62 26.48 0.45
N PRO A 3 -8.46 27.07 1.31
CA PRO A 3 -8.69 26.53 2.65
C PRO A 3 -9.47 25.22 2.52
N ILE A 4 -8.77 24.10 2.61
CA ILE A 4 -9.41 22.79 2.71
C ILE A 4 -10.06 22.76 4.10
N ARG A 5 -11.39 22.71 4.15
CA ARG A 5 -12.15 22.43 5.38
C ARG A 5 -11.97 20.97 5.77
N ASN A 6 -10.80 20.66 6.31
CA ASN A 6 -10.37 19.33 6.75
C ASN A 6 -10.84 19.04 8.20
N MET A 7 -10.58 17.85 8.75
CA MET A 7 -10.89 17.49 10.16
C MET A 7 -12.39 17.33 10.51
N ARG A 8 -13.14 16.62 9.67
CA ARG A 8 -14.57 16.32 9.90
C ARG A 8 -14.90 14.84 10.10
N ALA A 9 -13.89 14.00 10.32
CA ALA A 9 -14.19 12.62 10.71
C ALA A 9 -14.98 12.66 12.03
N THR A 10 -16.10 11.95 12.10
CA THR A 10 -16.99 11.95 13.28
C THR A 10 -16.87 10.66 14.08
N LEU A 11 -16.61 9.53 13.41
CA LEU A 11 -16.59 8.21 14.06
C LEU A 11 -15.21 7.87 14.63
N LEU A 12 -14.15 8.15 13.86
CA LEU A 12 -12.77 7.79 14.19
C LEU A 12 -11.89 9.03 14.19
N SER A 13 -12.40 10.13 14.74
CA SER A 13 -11.66 11.41 14.82
C SER A 13 -10.38 11.30 15.64
N GLU A 14 -10.33 10.38 16.61
CA GLU A 14 -9.16 10.16 17.48
C GLU A 14 -8.03 9.41 16.76
N VAL A 15 -8.36 8.70 15.67
CA VAL A 15 -7.41 7.90 14.89
C VAL A 15 -7.09 8.57 13.55
N ALA A 16 -8.02 9.31 12.96
CA ALA A 16 -7.81 9.98 11.69
C ALA A 16 -6.70 11.04 11.78
N ASP A 17 -5.90 11.14 10.73
CA ASP A 17 -4.79 12.09 10.65
C ASP A 17 -4.64 12.63 9.23
N ILE A 18 -3.71 13.57 9.02
CA ILE A 18 -3.43 14.18 7.73
C ILE A 18 -2.35 13.39 6.98
N GLY A 19 -2.75 12.80 5.86
CA GLY A 19 -1.85 12.20 4.88
C GLY A 19 -1.52 13.13 3.72
N TYR A 20 -0.47 12.78 2.97
CA TYR A 20 -0.14 13.41 1.70
C TYR A 20 -0.33 12.43 0.54
N HIS A 21 -1.11 12.82 -0.47
CA HIS A 21 -1.29 12.03 -1.68
C HIS A 21 -0.38 12.57 -2.80
N ALA A 22 0.79 11.93 -2.96
CA ALA A 22 1.89 12.43 -3.81
C ALA A 22 1.48 12.69 -5.27
N THR A 23 0.66 11.83 -5.87
CA THR A 23 0.21 11.98 -7.27
C THR A 23 -0.63 13.22 -7.49
N LYS A 24 -1.53 13.53 -6.55
CA LYS A 24 -2.43 14.69 -6.62
C LYS A 24 -1.81 15.94 -6.00
N LYS A 25 -0.67 15.79 -5.30
CA LYS A 25 0.01 16.85 -4.55
C LYS A 25 -0.90 17.57 -3.55
N ILE A 26 -1.77 16.82 -2.88
CA ILE A 26 -2.73 17.35 -1.89
C ILE A 26 -2.57 16.64 -0.55
N HIS A 27 -2.86 17.37 0.52
CA HIS A 27 -3.11 16.79 1.84
C HIS A 27 -4.59 16.42 1.98
N TYR A 28 -4.86 15.36 2.72
CA TYR A 28 -6.21 14.93 3.07
C TYR A 28 -6.23 14.41 4.52
N TYR A 29 -7.32 14.64 5.23
CA TYR A 29 -7.54 14.09 6.57
C TYR A 29 -8.43 12.86 6.47
N GLY A 30 -8.05 11.79 7.13
CA GLY A 30 -8.88 10.60 7.21
C GLY A 30 -8.10 9.36 7.57
N LEU A 31 -8.61 8.24 7.08
CA LEU A 31 -8.06 6.91 7.24
C LEU A 31 -7.73 6.32 5.87
N LYS A 32 -6.82 5.36 5.86
CA LYS A 32 -6.56 4.43 4.76
C LYS A 32 -7.08 3.06 5.13
N PHE A 33 -7.53 2.35 4.11
CA PHE A 33 -7.98 0.97 4.22
C PHE A 33 -7.24 0.14 3.18
N SER A 34 -6.38 -0.76 3.66
CA SER A 34 -5.60 -1.68 2.85
C SER A 34 -6.19 -3.07 3.01
N VAL A 35 -6.46 -3.76 1.90
CA VAL A 35 -7.18 -5.04 1.90
C VAL A 35 -6.44 -6.05 1.03
N LEU A 36 -6.22 -7.24 1.57
CA LEU A 36 -5.80 -8.41 0.81
C LEU A 36 -7.07 -9.10 0.30
N VAL A 37 -7.15 -9.32 -1.02
CA VAL A 37 -8.34 -9.86 -1.67
C VAL A 37 -7.95 -11.10 -2.48
N SER A 38 -8.80 -12.13 -2.44
CA SER A 38 -8.62 -13.35 -3.21
C SER A 38 -8.79 -13.09 -4.71
N ASP A 39 -8.36 -14.04 -5.54
CA ASP A 39 -8.61 -14.03 -6.98
C ASP A 39 -10.11 -13.98 -7.34
N ASN A 40 -10.97 -14.59 -6.51
CA ASN A 40 -12.43 -14.51 -6.63
C ASN A 40 -13.07 -13.24 -6.05
N GLY A 41 -12.27 -12.27 -5.57
CA GLY A 41 -12.76 -10.99 -5.08
C GLY A 41 -13.20 -10.96 -3.60
N PHE A 42 -12.88 -11.99 -2.81
CA PHE A 42 -13.23 -12.02 -1.38
C PHE A 42 -12.12 -11.39 -0.52
N PRO A 43 -12.45 -10.51 0.44
CA PRO A 43 -11.47 -9.99 1.38
C PRO A 43 -10.96 -11.11 2.28
N ILE A 44 -9.64 -11.26 2.34
CA ILE A 44 -8.92 -12.23 3.17
C ILE A 44 -8.47 -11.56 4.46
N ASP A 45 -7.86 -10.37 4.34
CA ASP A 45 -7.31 -9.63 5.47
C ASP A 45 -7.37 -8.13 5.20
N TYR A 46 -7.26 -7.31 6.24
CA TYR A 46 -7.29 -5.86 6.13
C TYR A 46 -6.52 -5.15 7.25
N VAL A 47 -6.03 -3.96 6.93
CA VAL A 47 -5.43 -3.03 7.88
C VAL A 47 -6.06 -1.66 7.68
N VAL A 48 -6.49 -1.02 8.78
CA VAL A 48 -7.02 0.35 8.80
C VAL A 48 -6.00 1.24 9.50
N THR A 49 -5.53 2.29 8.82
CA THR A 49 -4.55 3.22 9.38
C THR A 49 -4.97 4.68 9.25
N PRO A 50 -4.42 5.58 10.07
CA PRO A 50 -4.45 7.01 9.79
C PRO A 50 -3.87 7.33 8.42
N ALA A 51 -4.35 8.39 7.76
CA ALA A 51 -3.86 8.76 6.44
C ALA A 51 -2.35 9.12 6.40
N SER A 52 -1.76 9.44 7.56
CA SER A 52 -0.35 9.78 7.72
C SER A 52 0.58 8.56 7.62
N ILE A 53 0.10 7.34 7.81
CA ILE A 53 0.91 6.12 7.70
C ILE A 53 1.25 5.83 6.23
N TYR A 54 2.49 5.42 5.95
CA TYR A 54 2.91 5.11 4.59
C TYR A 54 2.45 3.72 4.15
N ASP A 55 2.08 3.58 2.88
CA ASP A 55 1.54 2.31 2.35
C ASP A 55 2.58 1.17 2.45
N VAL A 56 3.87 1.49 2.38
CA VAL A 56 4.98 0.54 2.52
C VAL A 56 4.98 -0.14 3.89
N ASP A 57 4.77 0.63 4.97
CA ASP A 57 4.74 0.11 6.34
C ASP A 57 3.55 -0.86 6.53
N VAL A 58 2.41 -0.54 5.91
CA VAL A 58 1.19 -1.35 5.96
C VAL A 58 1.31 -2.65 5.17
N ALA A 59 2.11 -2.68 4.10
CA ALA A 59 2.25 -3.86 3.25
C ALA A 59 2.83 -5.05 4.01
N LEU A 60 3.82 -4.83 4.89
CA LEU A 60 4.41 -5.90 5.66
C LEU A 60 3.41 -6.47 6.67
N GLU A 61 2.77 -5.59 7.45
CA GLU A 61 1.75 -5.97 8.45
C GLU A 61 0.59 -6.75 7.82
N LEU A 62 0.11 -6.32 6.64
CA LEU A 62 -1.01 -6.97 5.96
C LEU A 62 -0.63 -8.33 5.36
N LEU A 63 0.63 -8.55 5.01
CA LEU A 63 1.03 -9.69 4.18
C LEU A 63 1.90 -10.71 4.90
N GLU A 64 2.62 -10.39 5.98
CA GLU A 64 3.59 -11.29 6.62
C GLU A 64 3.03 -12.67 7.01
N ASN A 65 1.73 -12.73 7.32
CA ASN A 65 1.02 -13.96 7.69
C ASN A 65 0.09 -14.49 6.58
N SER A 66 0.21 -13.94 5.37
CA SER A 66 -0.61 -14.34 4.22
C SER A 66 -0.39 -15.81 3.89
N PRO A 67 -1.47 -16.61 3.71
CA PRO A 67 -1.34 -17.98 3.24
C PRO A 67 -0.99 -18.06 1.74
N PHE A 68 -0.93 -16.92 1.04
CA PHE A 68 -0.68 -16.85 -0.38
C PHE A 68 0.80 -16.52 -0.65
N PRO A 69 1.53 -17.39 -1.38
CA PRO A 69 2.94 -17.19 -1.68
C PRO A 69 3.18 -16.12 -2.76
N ILE A 70 2.13 -15.72 -3.49
CA ILE A 70 2.20 -14.70 -4.54
C ILE A 70 1.09 -13.69 -4.30
N VAL A 71 1.45 -12.42 -4.20
CA VAL A 71 0.51 -11.32 -3.98
C VAL A 71 0.75 -10.24 -5.03
N TYR A 72 -0.32 -9.74 -5.66
CA TYR A 72 -0.26 -8.61 -6.58
C TYR A 72 -0.58 -7.32 -5.82
N GLY A 73 0.31 -6.35 -5.90
CA GLY A 73 0.20 -5.09 -5.15
C GLY A 73 0.30 -3.85 -6.03
N ASP A 74 -0.25 -2.75 -5.51
CA ASP A 74 -0.03 -1.43 -6.08
C ASP A 74 1.43 -1.01 -5.95
N LYS A 75 1.85 -0.13 -6.86
CA LYS A 75 3.15 0.54 -6.88
C LYS A 75 3.50 1.29 -5.59
N GLY A 76 2.51 1.71 -4.82
CA GLY A 76 2.64 2.35 -3.52
C GLY A 76 3.33 1.47 -2.47
N TYR A 77 3.12 0.15 -2.54
CA TYR A 77 3.62 -0.85 -1.60
C TYR A 77 5.06 -1.29 -1.85
N VAL A 78 5.73 -0.68 -2.83
CA VAL A 78 6.98 -1.21 -3.39
C VAL A 78 8.15 -0.39 -2.90
N ASP A 79 8.86 -0.95 -1.93
CA ASP A 79 10.25 -0.62 -1.68
C ASP A 79 11.10 -1.89 -1.58
N ARG A 80 12.42 -1.72 -1.55
CA ARG A 80 13.35 -2.86 -1.59
C ARG A 80 13.35 -3.65 -0.28
N GLN A 81 13.15 -2.96 0.84
CA GLN A 81 13.23 -3.55 2.17
C GLN A 81 11.98 -4.41 2.44
N THR A 82 10.80 -3.91 2.12
CA THR A 82 9.53 -4.63 2.28
C THR A 82 9.48 -5.86 1.38
N LYS A 83 9.94 -5.76 0.12
CA LYS A 83 10.04 -6.92 -0.76
C LYS A 83 10.97 -8.00 -0.23
N ALA A 84 12.11 -7.61 0.34
CA ALA A 84 13.04 -8.57 0.94
C ALA A 84 12.43 -9.23 2.19
N ALA A 85 11.83 -8.45 3.08
CA ALA A 85 11.17 -8.96 4.28
C ALA A 85 10.03 -9.93 3.96
N LEU A 86 9.21 -9.63 2.95
CA LEU A 86 8.16 -10.53 2.49
C LEU A 86 8.72 -11.80 1.85
N ALA A 87 9.82 -11.70 1.10
CA ALA A 87 10.49 -12.86 0.53
C ALA A 87 11.04 -13.80 1.61
N ASP A 88 11.57 -13.25 2.72
CA ASP A 88 12.00 -14.03 3.89
C ASP A 88 10.83 -14.76 4.56
N CYS A 89 9.61 -14.22 4.43
CA CYS A 89 8.36 -14.85 4.86
C CYS A 89 7.78 -15.83 3.82
N GLY A 90 8.47 -16.07 2.69
CA GLY A 90 7.99 -16.95 1.62
C GLY A 90 6.95 -16.31 0.69
N ILE A 91 6.82 -14.98 0.70
CA ILE A 91 5.83 -14.23 -0.06
C ILE A 91 6.50 -13.40 -1.16
N GLN A 92 6.09 -13.63 -2.40
CA GLN A 92 6.50 -12.86 -3.56
C GLN A 92 5.48 -11.75 -3.86
N LEU A 93 5.84 -10.50 -3.53
CA LEU A 93 5.05 -9.33 -3.90
C LEU A 93 5.36 -8.86 -5.33
N ILE A 94 4.40 -9.04 -6.25
CA ILE A 94 4.47 -8.63 -7.65
C ILE A 94 3.78 -7.27 -7.82
N SER A 95 4.49 -6.31 -8.43
CA SER A 95 4.04 -4.92 -8.50
C SER A 95 4.68 -4.16 -9.66
N GLN A 96 4.07 -3.09 -10.15
CA GLN A 96 4.72 -2.21 -11.12
C GLN A 96 5.79 -1.31 -10.47
N LEU A 97 7.01 -1.27 -11.02
CA LEU A 97 8.12 -0.43 -10.48
C LEU A 97 7.91 1.07 -10.68
N ARG A 98 8.40 1.86 -9.71
CA ARG A 98 8.61 3.31 -9.87
C ARG A 98 9.68 3.56 -10.92
N LYS A 99 9.42 4.51 -11.84
CA LYS A 99 10.33 4.87 -12.94
C LYS A 99 11.74 5.26 -12.45
N ASN A 100 11.85 5.71 -11.19
CA ASN A 100 13.10 6.17 -10.58
C ASN A 100 13.80 5.09 -9.75
N MET A 101 13.35 3.84 -9.78
CA MET A 101 13.89 2.74 -8.97
C MET A 101 14.93 1.97 -9.79
N MET A 102 16.19 2.00 -9.35
CA MET A 102 17.31 1.32 -10.01
C MET A 102 17.56 -0.06 -9.38
N GLY A 103 17.94 -1.05 -10.21
CA GLY A 103 18.46 -2.35 -9.74
C GLY A 103 17.46 -3.50 -9.61
N TYR A 104 16.37 -3.51 -10.39
CA TYR A 104 15.38 -4.60 -10.42
C TYR A 104 15.43 -5.42 -11.72
N SER A 105 15.13 -6.72 -11.64
CA SER A 105 15.20 -7.72 -12.73
C SER A 105 13.86 -7.89 -13.46
N TRP A 106 13.89 -8.24 -14.75
CA TRP A 106 12.69 -8.46 -15.60
C TRP A 106 11.70 -9.51 -15.05
N LEU A 107 12.17 -10.48 -14.26
CA LEU A 107 11.34 -11.57 -13.71
C LEU A 107 10.43 -11.10 -12.56
N GLU A 108 10.72 -9.96 -11.94
CA GLU A 108 9.93 -9.39 -10.82
C GLU A 108 8.84 -8.41 -11.31
N ASN A 109 8.71 -8.25 -12.64
CA ASN A 109 8.02 -7.12 -13.24
C ASN A 109 6.91 -7.58 -14.19
N TYR A 110 5.67 -7.24 -13.87
CA TYR A 110 4.56 -7.36 -14.82
C TYR A 110 4.62 -6.20 -15.82
N LYS A 111 4.87 -6.52 -17.09
CA LYS A 111 4.88 -5.54 -18.19
C LYS A 111 3.46 -5.42 -18.74
N GLY A 112 2.67 -4.48 -18.19
CA GLY A 112 1.39 -4.09 -18.80
C GLY A 112 1.66 -3.37 -20.13
N HIS A 113 1.55 -4.07 -21.25
CA HIS A 113 1.41 -3.45 -22.57
C HIS A 113 -0.08 -3.18 -22.80
N LEU A 114 -0.52 -1.97 -22.48
CA LEU A 114 -1.67 -1.28 -23.06
C LEU A 114 -1.31 0.21 -23.20
#